data_AF-A0A3B8MVC0-F1
#
_entry.id   AF-A0A3B8MVC0-F1
#
_cell.length_a   1.000
_cell.length_b   1.000
_cell.length_c   1.000
_cell.angle_alpha   90.00
_cell.angle_beta   90.00
_cell.angle_gamma   90.00
#
_symmetry.space_group_name_H-M   'P 1'
#
loop_
_entity.id
_entity.type
_entity.pdbx_description
1 polymer ?
#
loop_
_entity_poly.entity_id
_entity_poly.type
_entity_poly.pdbx_seq_one_letter_code
_entity_poly.pdbx_strand_id
1 'polypeptide(L)'
;MRKIDISEKISNTAYIPIAIIAAILMVIPVYILFMTSFAVPSDILKPHPDFFITRFTLDHWKNVFTSGNIWPPFKKSFVVATMTTIIAI
;
A
#
# COMPACT_ATOMS: atom_id res chain seq x y z
N MET A 1 37.52 -30.98 9.72
CA MET A 1 37.31 -30.02 8.60
C MET A 1 35.83 -29.69 8.51
N ARG A 2 35.43 -28.49 8.94
CA ARG A 2 34.05 -27.98 8.84
C ARG A 2 33.76 -27.75 7.34
N LYS A 3 32.94 -28.60 6.72
CA LYS A 3 32.47 -28.36 5.35
C LYS A 3 31.64 -27.07 5.41
N ILE A 4 32.17 -26.01 4.82
CA ILE A 4 31.41 -24.78 4.62
C ILE A 4 30.29 -25.19 3.65
N ASP A 5 29.06 -25.24 4.14
CA ASP A 5 27.90 -25.50 3.29
C ASP A 5 27.64 -24.24 2.47
N ILE A 6 28.27 -24.19 1.29
CA ILE A 6 28.24 -23.03 0.38
C ILE A 6 26.79 -22.70 0.00
N SER A 7 25.91 -23.70 -0.07
CA SER A 7 24.48 -23.53 -0.33
C SER A 7 23.79 -22.72 0.78
N GLU A 8 24.06 -23.07 2.04
CA GLU A 8 23.50 -22.38 3.21
C GLU A 8 23.99 -20.92 3.28
N LYS A 9 25.27 -20.68 2.97
CA LYS A 9 25.85 -19.34 2.97
C LYS A 9 25.28 -18.46 1.85
N ILE A 10 25.03 -19.03 0.67
CA ILE A 10 24.40 -18.32 -0.45
C ILE A 10 22.94 -18.00 -0.13
N SER A 11 22.17 -18.96 0.40
CA SER A 11 20.79 -18.74 0.83
C SER A 11 20.70 -17.64 1.90
N ASN A 12 21.56 -17.70 2.92
CA ASN A 12 21.63 -16.70 3.99
C ASN A 12 22.15 -15.34 3.54
N THR A 13 22.76 -15.22 2.36
CA THR A 13 23.19 -13.91 1.82
C THR A 13 22.18 -13.38 0.81
N ALA A 14 21.51 -14.25 0.06
CA ALA A 14 20.55 -13.91 -0.98
C ALA A 14 19.14 -13.61 -0.43
N TYR A 15 18.77 -14.13 0.74
CA TYR A 15 17.42 -13.91 1.27
C TYR A 15 17.12 -12.41 1.51
N ILE A 16 18.07 -11.66 2.05
CA ILE A 16 17.89 -10.22 2.35
C ILE A 16 17.60 -9.42 1.08
N PRO A 17 18.46 -9.45 0.04
CA PRO A 17 18.18 -8.67 -1.17
C PRO A 17 16.90 -9.14 -1.88
N ILE A 18 16.60 -10.43 -1.89
CA ILE A 18 15.34 -10.94 -2.46
C ILE A 18 14.13 -10.42 -1.67
N ALA A 19 14.18 -10.45 -0.33
CA ALA A 19 13.12 -9.93 0.53
C ALA A 19 12.93 -8.42 0.34
N ILE A 20 14.02 -7.65 0.17
CA ILE A 20 13.96 -6.22 -0.12
C ILE A 20 13.28 -5.96 -1.47
N ILE A 21 13.66 -6.70 -2.52
CA ILE A 21 13.04 -6.57 -3.84
C ILE A 21 11.54 -6.90 -3.76
N ALA A 22 11.19 -8.01 -3.10
CA ALA A 22 9.79 -8.40 -2.91
C ALA A 22 9.01 -7.32 -2.14
N ALA A 23 9.58 -6.75 -1.08
CA ALA A 23 8.97 -5.67 -0.32
C ALA A 23 8.77 -4.42 -1.18
N ILE A 24 9.76 -4.00 -1.97
CA ILE A 24 9.63 -2.86 -2.89
C ILE A 24 8.49 -3.11 -3.88
N LEU A 25 8.43 -4.29 -4.49
CA LEU A 25 7.38 -4.65 -5.44
C LEU A 25 5.98 -4.63 -4.79
N MET A 26 5.86 -5.05 -3.54
CA MET A 26 4.61 -4.97 -2.78
C MET A 26 4.20 -3.53 -2.43
N VAL A 27 5.17 -2.62 -2.28
CA VAL A 27 4.90 -1.20 -1.97
C VAL A 27 4.45 -0.42 -3.20
N ILE A 28 4.87 -0.80 -4.42
CA ILE A 28 4.48 -0.11 -5.66
C ILE A 28 2.95 0.13 -5.80
N PRO A 29 2.06 -0.87 -5.65
CA PRO A 29 0.62 -0.63 -5.77
C PRO A 29 0.10 0.35 -4.70
N VAL A 30 0.64 0.29 -3.48
CA VAL A 30 0.28 1.22 -2.39
C VAL A 30 0.75 2.63 -2.72
N TYR A 31 1.95 2.77 -3.30
CA TYR A 31 2.47 4.03 -3.79
C TYR A 31 1.58 4.65 -4.89
N ILE A 32 1.10 3.83 -5.82
CA ILE A 32 0.18 4.29 -6.87
C ILE A 32 -1.14 4.78 -6.25
N LEU A 33 -1.72 4.04 -5.28
CA LEU A 33 -2.92 4.49 -4.57
C LEU A 33 -2.69 5.82 -3.85
N PHE A 34 -1.56 5.96 -3.17
CA PHE A 34 -1.17 7.22 -2.53
C PHE A 34 -1.10 8.37 -3.56
N MET A 35 -0.37 8.17 -4.67
CA MET A 35 -0.22 9.19 -5.71
C MET A 35 -1.58 9.60 -6.30
N THR A 36 -2.42 8.63 -6.66
CA THR A 36 -3.76 8.90 -7.22
C THR A 36 -4.67 9.63 -6.23
N SER A 37 -4.48 9.46 -4.92
CA SER A 37 -5.26 10.14 -3.89
C SER A 37 -4.95 11.64 -3.78
N PHE A 38 -3.79 12.08 -4.25
CA PHE A 38 -3.32 13.47 -4.15
C PHE A 38 -3.09 14.14 -5.51
N ALA A 39 -3.16 13.41 -6.61
CA ALA A 39 -3.00 13.94 -7.96
C ALA A 39 -4.34 14.39 -8.58
N VAL A 40 -4.28 15.40 -9.45
CA VAL A 40 -5.45 15.86 -10.20
C VAL A 40 -5.88 14.77 -11.20
N PRO A 41 -7.19 14.51 -11.42
CA PRO A 41 -7.67 13.46 -12.32
C PRO A 41 -7.07 13.50 -13.73
N SER A 42 -6.85 14.70 -14.27
CA SER A 42 -6.27 14.89 -15.59
C SER A 42 -4.79 14.50 -15.69
N ASP A 43 -4.08 14.31 -14.58
CA ASP A 43 -2.71 13.76 -14.56
C ASP A 43 -2.70 12.24 -14.46
N ILE A 44 -3.72 11.65 -13.84
CA ILE A 44 -3.86 10.19 -13.67
C ILE A 44 -4.33 9.53 -14.97
N LEU A 45 -5.23 10.19 -15.70
CA LEU A 45 -5.87 9.65 -16.91
C LEU A 45 -5.04 9.84 -18.20
N LYS A 46 -3.79 10.29 -18.10
CA LYS A 46 -2.90 10.43 -19.26
C LYS A 46 -2.43 9.04 -19.74
N PRO A 47 -2.17 8.87 -21.05
CA PRO A 47 -1.62 7.61 -21.59
C PRO A 47 -0.29 7.18 -20.95
N HIS A 48 0.50 8.17 -20.52
CA HIS A 48 1.73 7.99 -19.73
C HIS A 48 1.61 8.82 -18.46
N PRO A 49 1.05 8.26 -17.38
CA PRO A 49 0.97 8.97 -16.11
C PRO A 49 2.38 9.10 -15.54
N ASP A 50 2.73 10.31 -15.10
CA ASP A 50 3.96 10.56 -14.39
C ASP A 50 3.94 9.81 -13.05
N PHE A 51 5.02 9.11 -12.70
CA PHE A 51 5.13 8.43 -11.40
C PHE A 51 5.37 9.40 -10.23
N PHE A 52 5.32 10.70 -10.47
CA PHE A 52 5.48 11.76 -9.48
C PHE A 52 4.29 12.71 -9.54
N ILE A 53 3.88 13.23 -8.38
CA ILE A 53 2.78 14.21 -8.31
C ILE A 53 3.26 15.52 -8.92
N THR A 54 2.75 15.84 -10.11
CA THR A 54 3.04 17.12 -10.79
C THR A 54 2.12 18.23 -10.29
N ARG A 55 0.85 17.91 -10.02
CA ARG A 55 -0.13 18.82 -9.43
C ARG A 55 -0.82 18.16 -8.25
N PHE A 56 -0.66 18.77 -7.08
CA PHE A 56 -1.22 18.31 -5.83
C PHE A 56 -2.64 18.87 -5.62
N THR A 57 -3.57 18.02 -5.19
CA THR A 57 -4.94 18.39 -4.81
C THR A 57 -5.43 17.58 -3.61
N LEU A 58 -6.35 18.16 -2.83
CA LEU A 58 -7.08 17.52 -1.74
C LEU A 58 -8.57 17.35 -2.06
N ASP A 59 -8.99 17.63 -3.29
CA ASP A 59 -10.40 17.59 -3.68
C ASP A 59 -10.99 16.19 -3.53
N HIS A 60 -10.21 15.15 -3.80
CA HIS A 60 -10.60 13.75 -3.57
C HIS A 60 -10.95 13.50 -2.12
N TRP A 61 -10.08 13.90 -1.19
CA TRP A 61 -10.31 13.78 0.24
C TRP A 61 -11.53 14.59 0.69
N LYS A 62 -11.63 15.85 0.25
CA LYS A 62 -12.79 16.70 0.55
C LYS A 62 -14.08 16.02 0.12
N ASN A 63 -14.15 15.53 -1.12
CA ASN A 63 -15.32 14.85 -1.67
C ASN A 63 -15.63 13.55 -0.91
N VAL A 64 -14.62 12.75 -0.56
CA VAL A 64 -14.82 11.52 0.21
C VAL A 64 -15.45 11.83 1.57
N PHE A 65 -14.96 12.83 2.30
CA PHE A 65 -15.47 13.18 3.62
C PHE A 65 -16.84 13.89 3.59
N THR A 66 -17.13 14.66 2.54
CA THR A 66 -18.40 15.42 2.42
C THR A 66 -19.51 14.65 1.71
N SER A 67 -19.20 13.62 0.92
CA SER A 67 -20.19 12.83 0.15
C SER A 67 -21.21 12.09 1.02
N GLY A 68 -20.99 11.98 2.33
CA GLY A 68 -21.85 11.24 3.27
C GLY A 68 -21.76 9.71 3.14
N ASN A 69 -21.11 9.20 2.08
CA ASN A 69 -21.09 7.78 1.75
C ASN A 69 -20.05 6.97 2.54
N ILE A 70 -19.04 7.62 3.14
CA ILE A 70 -17.95 6.90 3.83
C ILE A 70 -18.25 6.59 5.31
N TRP A 71 -18.96 7.47 6.02
CA TRP A 71 -19.11 7.35 7.47
C TRP A 71 -19.95 6.14 7.89
N PRO A 72 -21.12 5.83 7.26
CA PRO A 72 -21.89 4.66 7.62
C PRO A 72 -21.15 3.32 7.44
N PRO A 73 -20.52 3.01 6.28
CA PRO A 73 -19.79 1.76 6.12
C PRO A 73 -18.54 1.71 7.01
N PHE A 74 -17.82 2.82 7.19
CA PHE A 74 -16.66 2.87 8.08
C PHE A 74 -17.02 2.47 9.52
N LYS A 75 -18.10 3.04 10.08
CA LYS A 75 -18.57 2.68 11.44
C LYS A 75 -18.93 1.21 11.54
N LYS A 76 -19.64 0.66 10.54
CA LYS A 76 -20.01 -0.76 10.52
C LYS A 76 -18.78 -1.66 10.52
N SER A 77 -17.82 -1.40 9.63
CA SER A 77 -16.58 -2.18 9.55
C SER A 77 -15.78 -2.09 10.85
N PHE A 78 -15.68 -0.89 11.43
CA PHE A 78 -14.97 -0.68 12.69
C PHE A 78 -15.59 -1.47 13.84
N VAL A 79 -16.91 -1.39 14.01
CA VAL A 79 -17.63 -2.12 15.07
C VAL A 79 -17.49 -3.63 14.87
N VAL A 80 -17.75 -4.13 13.66
CA VAL A 80 -17.68 -5.57 13.37
C VAL A 80 -16.27 -6.10 13.60
N ALA A 81 -15.23 -5.43 13.09
CA ALA A 81 -13.84 -5.86 13.26
C ALA A 81 -13.43 -5.88 14.75
N THR A 82 -13.80 -4.85 15.50
CA THR A 82 -13.49 -4.75 16.94
C THR A 82 -14.20 -5.84 17.73
N MET A 83 -15.51 -6.01 17.54
CA MET A 83 -16.30 -7.02 18.25
C MET A 83 -15.84 -8.44 17.90
N THR A 84 -15.54 -8.70 16.62
CA THR A 84 -15.01 -9.99 16.18
C THR A 84 -13.69 -10.30 16.87
N THR A 85 -12.80 -9.31 16.99
CA THR A 85 -11.50 -9.48 17.68
C THR A 85 -11.68 -9.78 19.16
N ILE A 86 -12.58 -9.05 19.84
CA ILE A 86 -12.86 -9.26 21.28
C ILE A 86 -13.48 -10.64 21.54
N ILE A 87 -14.33 -11.13 20.64
CA ILE A 87 -14.96 -12.46 20.77
C ILE A 87 -13.97 -13.58 20.44
N ALA A 88 -13.06 -13.35 19.49
CA ALA A 88 -12.12 -14.36 19.01
C ALA A 88 -10.93 -14.61 19.96
N ILE A 89 -10.58 -13.62 20.78
CA ILE A 89 -9.54 -13.70 21.81
C ILE A 89 -10.17 -14.18 23.13
#